data_AF-A0A2E5KNK6-F1
#
_entry.id   AF-A0A2E5KNK6-F1
#
_cell.length_a   1.000
_cell.length_b   1.000
_cell.length_c   1.000
_cell.angle_alpha   90.00
_cell.angle_beta   90.00
_cell.angle_gamma   90.00
#
_symmetry.space_group_name_H-M   'P 1'
#
loop_
_entity.id
_entity.type
_entity.pdbx_description
1 polymer ?
#
loop_
_entity_poly.entity_id
_entity_poly.type
_entity_poly.pdbx_seq_one_letter_code
_entity_poly.pdbx_strand_id
1 'polypeptide(L)'
;MKKRTNKLFYDESPTGESVRPWVESFLGDLFIRWSDTDPNKGYLTCPSERLTPKLHTEKTGPKDTAIFVGGRYPVITCFHQSCRCVIDQANESLREGIKAMPGFKPKPLTAEEKARRIKLQGLDREKERLTKHRDWIFQNYKWPVAEIKADSAVIKDPWLEYLHLWEPSDVIWSGERFHSSKPKHREHFKTARQWAEIGAPQYPLVSSSAFEPDCYERSKDKIIARRFLPVECDELDADPAKNKDMSGTILRWLIEEKKWRLACVVDSGGKSIHGHFYIDSIDTDWAEKCLPALGVDPGPLRAAQPVRAPSFIRDNGREQELIWKQ
;
A
#
# COMPACT_ATOMS: atom_id res chain seq x y z
N MET A 1 28.11 45.80 -43.19
CA MET A 1 28.30 44.60 -42.34
C MET A 1 27.78 44.88 -40.93
N LYS A 2 26.53 44.52 -40.62
CA LYS A 2 25.99 44.59 -39.25
C LYS A 2 26.32 43.27 -38.55
N LYS A 3 27.20 43.30 -37.54
CA LYS A 3 27.54 42.14 -36.71
C LYS A 3 26.26 41.67 -35.98
N ARG A 4 25.73 40.52 -36.38
CA ARG A 4 24.78 39.75 -35.57
C ARG A 4 25.55 39.21 -34.37
N THR A 5 25.30 39.77 -33.20
CA THR A 5 25.70 39.19 -31.93
C THR A 5 24.84 37.95 -31.69
N ASN A 6 25.45 36.77 -31.82
CA ASN A 6 24.86 35.52 -31.35
C ASN A 6 24.72 35.61 -29.82
N LYS A 7 23.50 35.87 -29.33
CA LYS A 7 23.13 35.53 -27.96
C LYS A 7 23.07 34.01 -27.87
N LEU A 8 24.16 33.40 -27.40
CA LEU A 8 24.16 32.08 -26.78
C LEU A 8 23.22 32.16 -25.57
N PHE A 9 21.95 31.82 -25.76
CA PHE A 9 21.08 31.46 -24.65
C PHE A 9 21.54 30.10 -24.14
N TYR A 10 22.33 30.11 -23.07
CA TYR A 10 22.64 28.90 -22.32
C TYR A 10 21.32 28.30 -21.80
N ASP A 11 21.01 27.10 -22.27
CA ASP A 11 19.84 26.30 -21.92
C ASP A 11 20.10 25.53 -20.63
N GLU A 12 20.53 26.24 -19.58
CA GLU A 12 20.78 25.63 -18.28
C GLU A 12 19.48 25.58 -17.50
N SER A 13 19.05 24.36 -17.16
CA SER A 13 17.93 24.17 -16.24
C SER A 13 18.27 24.84 -14.91
N PRO A 14 17.34 25.57 -14.28
CA PRO A 14 17.60 26.28 -13.04
C PRO A 14 18.15 25.34 -11.97
N THR A 15 19.30 25.70 -11.39
CA THR A 15 19.87 25.06 -10.19
C THR A 15 19.02 25.44 -8.98
N GLY A 16 19.06 24.65 -7.89
CA GLY A 16 18.28 24.96 -6.68
C GLY A 16 18.57 26.35 -6.14
N GLU A 17 19.81 26.83 -6.24
CA GLU A 17 20.22 28.19 -5.87
C GLU A 17 19.55 29.28 -6.70
N SER A 18 19.40 29.07 -8.01
CA SER A 18 18.74 30.04 -8.90
C SER A 18 17.23 30.22 -8.62
N VAL A 19 16.61 29.23 -7.96
CA VAL A 19 15.17 29.22 -7.65
C VAL A 19 14.86 29.83 -6.28
N ARG A 20 15.85 29.92 -5.37
CA ARG A 20 15.64 30.42 -4.00
C ARG A 20 15.06 31.83 -3.95
N PRO A 21 15.57 32.82 -4.72
CA PRO A 21 15.02 34.19 -4.67
C PRO A 21 13.55 34.24 -5.10
N TRP A 22 13.14 33.37 -6.01
CA TRP A 22 11.74 33.27 -6.46
C TRP A 22 10.84 32.67 -5.39
N VAL A 23 11.33 31.63 -4.71
CA VAL A 23 10.63 30.99 -3.61
C VAL A 23 10.46 31.96 -2.44
N GLU A 24 11.51 32.69 -2.08
CA GLU A 24 11.46 33.72 -1.04
C GLU A 24 10.49 34.84 -1.42
N SER A 25 10.55 35.32 -2.66
CA SER A 25 9.60 36.34 -3.15
C SER A 25 8.14 35.85 -3.11
N PHE A 26 7.89 34.58 -3.41
CA PHE A 26 6.54 34.02 -3.43
C PHE A 26 6.00 33.79 -2.02
N LEU A 27 6.84 33.25 -1.13
CA LEU A 27 6.47 32.95 0.25
C LEU A 27 6.45 34.20 1.15
N GLY A 28 6.96 35.33 0.64
CA GLY A 28 6.85 36.65 1.24
C GLY A 28 7.49 36.69 2.62
N ASP A 29 6.71 37.04 3.64
CA ASP A 29 7.18 37.18 5.03
C ASP A 29 7.58 35.85 5.70
N LEU A 30 7.36 34.71 5.05
CA LEU A 30 7.79 33.42 5.60
C LEU A 30 9.32 33.33 5.54
N PHE A 31 9.95 33.49 6.70
CA PHE A 31 11.39 33.34 6.83
C PHE A 31 11.83 31.91 6.49
N ILE A 32 12.72 31.76 5.51
CA ILE A 32 13.31 30.50 5.12
C ILE A 32 14.74 30.43 5.65
N ARG A 33 15.00 29.47 6.53
CA ARG A 33 16.34 29.11 6.95
C ARG A 33 16.89 28.02 6.02
N TRP A 34 17.72 28.41 5.05
CA TRP A 34 18.40 27.46 4.18
C TRP A 34 19.35 26.54 4.96
N SER A 35 19.46 25.29 4.52
CA SER A 35 20.31 24.27 5.14
C SER A 35 21.77 24.43 4.71
N ASP A 36 22.69 24.44 5.66
CA ASP A 36 24.14 24.54 5.38
C ASP A 36 24.69 23.28 4.70
N THR A 37 24.03 22.12 4.90
CA THR A 37 24.47 20.82 4.37
C THR A 37 23.78 20.40 3.08
N ASP A 38 22.71 21.07 2.68
CA ASP A 38 21.96 20.74 1.47
C ASP A 38 21.47 22.03 0.80
N PRO A 39 22.09 22.45 -0.31
CA PRO A 39 21.73 23.69 -0.97
C PRO A 39 20.35 23.65 -1.64
N ASN A 40 19.68 22.51 -1.66
CA ASN A 40 18.33 22.37 -2.19
C ASN A 40 17.26 22.35 -1.12
N LYS A 41 17.61 22.53 0.16
CA LYS A 41 16.69 22.41 1.29
C LYS A 41 16.69 23.64 2.18
N GLY A 42 15.50 24.10 2.55
CA GLY A 42 15.27 25.12 3.57
C GLY A 42 14.23 24.69 4.59
N TYR A 43 14.21 25.36 5.73
CA TYR A 43 13.20 25.18 6.79
C TYR A 43 12.43 26.48 6.95
N LEU A 44 11.12 26.39 7.17
CA LEU A 44 10.22 27.53 7.25
C LEU A 44 9.12 27.26 8.27
N THR A 45 8.45 28.33 8.73
CA THR A 45 7.22 28.18 9.53
C THR A 45 6.12 27.52 8.69
N CYS A 46 5.36 26.62 9.30
CA CYS A 46 4.29 25.92 8.61
C CYS A 46 3.23 26.91 8.10
N PRO A 47 2.85 26.90 6.81
CA PRO A 47 1.79 27.76 6.30
C PRO A 47 0.47 27.62 7.08
N SER A 48 0.16 26.43 7.58
CA SER A 48 -1.01 26.17 8.42
C SER A 48 -1.00 26.93 9.73
N GLU A 49 0.17 27.22 10.31
CA GLU A 49 0.29 27.98 11.56
C GLU A 49 -0.23 29.41 11.39
N ARG A 50 -0.05 30.01 10.20
CA ARG A 50 -0.51 31.36 9.87
C ARG A 50 -1.93 31.37 9.29
N LEU A 51 -2.21 30.50 8.33
CA LEU A 51 -3.44 30.55 7.53
C LEU A 51 -4.63 29.90 8.23
N THR A 52 -4.36 28.85 9.02
CA THR A 52 -5.40 28.08 9.72
C THR A 52 -4.84 27.54 11.04
N PRO A 53 -4.53 28.39 12.04
CA PRO A 53 -3.85 27.98 13.27
C PRO A 53 -4.55 26.84 14.01
N LYS A 54 -5.88 26.74 13.87
CA LYS A 54 -6.71 25.68 14.45
C LYS A 54 -6.43 24.27 13.89
N LEU A 55 -5.86 24.17 12.69
CA LEU A 55 -5.47 22.90 12.06
C LEU A 55 -4.03 22.49 12.42
N HIS A 56 -3.23 23.41 12.94
CA HIS A 56 -1.87 23.16 13.40
C HIS A 56 -1.88 22.76 14.89
N THR A 57 -2.39 21.57 15.19
CA THR A 57 -2.75 21.13 16.56
C THR A 57 -1.58 20.60 17.39
N GLU A 58 -0.42 20.36 16.78
CA GLU A 58 0.77 19.81 17.45
C GLU A 58 1.89 20.86 17.55
N LYS A 59 2.82 20.66 18.48
CA LYS A 59 4.00 21.55 18.63
C LYS A 59 4.89 21.42 17.40
N THR A 60 5.23 22.55 16.77
CA THR A 60 6.16 22.62 15.65
C THR A 60 7.60 22.61 16.13
N GLY A 61 8.37 21.60 15.73
CA GLY A 61 9.82 21.62 15.76
C GLY A 61 10.39 22.53 14.66
N PRO A 62 11.59 23.10 14.84
CA PRO A 62 12.22 24.00 13.86
C PRO A 62 12.60 23.32 12.53
N LYS A 63 12.43 22.01 12.40
CA LYS A 63 12.70 21.21 11.20
C LYS A 63 11.46 20.48 10.67
N ASP A 64 10.28 20.76 11.23
CA ASP A 64 9.07 20.00 10.94
C ASP A 64 8.44 20.40 9.60
N THR A 65 8.71 21.62 9.14
CA THR A 65 8.34 22.08 7.81
C THR A 65 9.59 22.43 7.03
N ALA A 66 9.69 21.86 5.83
CA ALA A 66 10.82 22.03 4.95
C ALA A 66 10.35 22.39 3.54
N ILE A 67 11.20 23.11 2.80
CA ILE A 67 11.04 23.36 1.37
C ILE A 67 12.22 22.76 0.61
N PHE A 68 11.93 22.11 -0.49
CA PHE A 68 12.92 21.51 -1.39
C PHE A 68 12.84 22.19 -2.75
N VAL A 69 13.96 22.76 -3.22
CA VAL A 69 14.04 23.50 -4.50
C VAL A 69 14.82 22.76 -5.59
N GLY A 70 15.43 21.62 -5.27
CA GLY A 70 16.24 20.83 -6.20
C GLY A 70 15.44 20.00 -7.20
N GLY A 71 14.12 19.86 -6.99
CA GLY A 71 13.23 19.07 -7.83
C GLY A 71 12.77 19.79 -9.11
N ARG A 72 11.77 19.22 -9.78
CA ARG A 72 11.13 19.84 -10.96
C ARG A 72 10.43 21.17 -10.62
N TYR A 73 9.85 21.23 -9.44
CA TYR A 73 9.27 22.43 -8.83
C TYR A 73 9.65 22.47 -7.36
N PRO A 74 9.71 23.64 -6.73
CA PRO A 74 9.77 23.76 -5.29
C PRO A 74 8.58 23.07 -4.61
N VAL A 75 8.86 22.36 -3.51
CA VAL A 75 7.85 21.64 -2.74
C VAL A 75 8.06 21.89 -1.25
N ILE A 76 7.00 22.33 -0.58
CA ILE A 76 6.86 22.44 0.87
C ILE A 76 6.33 21.11 1.41
N THR A 77 6.92 20.62 2.49
CA THR A 77 6.49 19.43 3.22
C THR A 77 6.34 19.76 4.69
N CYS A 78 5.34 19.17 5.35
CA CYS A 78 5.15 19.24 6.80
C CYS A 78 4.97 17.82 7.35
N PHE A 79 5.52 17.52 8.51
CA PHE A 79 5.33 16.22 9.17
C PHE A 79 3.92 16.04 9.76
N HIS A 80 3.20 17.12 10.05
CA HIS A 80 1.87 17.05 10.66
C HIS A 80 0.81 16.70 9.63
N GLN A 81 0.13 15.56 9.82
CA GLN A 81 -0.94 15.10 8.93
C GLN A 81 -2.11 16.10 8.85
N SER A 82 -2.41 16.80 9.95
CA SER A 82 -3.47 17.81 10.01
C SER A 82 -3.21 19.01 9.09
N CYS A 83 -1.96 19.27 8.73
CA CYS A 83 -1.56 20.37 7.85
C CYS A 83 -1.69 20.02 6.36
N ARG A 84 -2.02 18.78 6.01
CA ARG A 84 -1.88 18.26 4.64
C ARG A 84 -2.62 19.10 3.60
N CYS A 85 -3.88 19.48 3.87
CA CYS A 85 -4.68 20.25 2.91
C CYS A 85 -4.10 21.63 2.62
N VAL A 86 -3.61 22.34 3.65
CA VAL A 86 -3.01 23.67 3.51
C VAL A 86 -1.66 23.58 2.79
N ILE A 87 -0.86 22.56 3.10
CA ILE A 87 0.41 22.30 2.43
C ILE A 87 0.20 21.97 0.95
N ASP A 88 -0.82 21.17 0.62
CA ASP A 88 -1.15 20.86 -0.77
C ASP A 88 -1.59 22.12 -1.53
N GLN A 89 -2.42 22.99 -0.94
CA GLN A 89 -2.80 24.28 -1.51
C GLN A 89 -1.62 25.26 -1.67
N ALA A 90 -0.74 25.34 -0.66
CA ALA A 90 0.46 26.17 -0.71
C ALA A 90 1.40 25.70 -1.83
N ASN A 91 1.56 24.38 -2.01
CA ASN A 91 2.34 23.80 -3.09
C ASN A 91 1.71 24.00 -4.48
N GLU A 92 0.39 23.99 -4.59
CA GLU A 92 -0.30 24.34 -5.84
C GLU A 92 -0.06 25.80 -6.20
N SER A 93 -0.27 26.70 -5.24
CA SER A 93 -0.04 28.14 -5.42
C SER A 93 1.42 28.45 -5.77
N LEU A 94 2.38 27.83 -5.07
CA LEU A 94 3.82 27.97 -5.34
C LEU A 94 4.17 27.49 -6.74
N ARG A 95 3.57 26.39 -7.19
CA ARG A 95 3.78 25.86 -8.54
C ARG A 95 3.24 26.80 -9.61
N GLU A 96 2.03 27.33 -9.45
CA GLU A 96 1.45 28.27 -10.41
C GLU A 96 2.22 29.59 -10.43
N GLY A 97 2.60 30.12 -9.26
CA GLY A 97 3.41 31.33 -9.14
C GLY A 97 4.75 31.20 -9.85
N ILE A 98 5.47 30.10 -9.63
CA ILE A 98 6.77 29.87 -10.26
C ILE A 98 6.66 29.64 -11.78
N LYS A 99 5.58 29.00 -12.27
CA LYS A 99 5.35 28.86 -13.72
C LYS A 99 5.15 30.20 -14.43
N ALA A 100 4.59 31.19 -13.73
CA ALA A 100 4.38 32.53 -14.28
C ALA A 100 5.67 33.37 -14.32
N MET A 101 6.76 32.91 -13.72
CA MET A 101 8.02 33.66 -13.62
C MET A 101 8.83 33.61 -14.93
N PRO A 102 9.30 34.78 -15.44
CA PRO A 102 10.16 34.82 -16.61
C PRO A 102 11.45 34.01 -16.42
N GLY A 103 11.76 33.12 -17.36
CA GLY A 103 13.00 32.34 -17.37
C GLY A 103 12.96 31.05 -16.54
N PHE A 104 11.91 30.79 -15.77
CA PHE A 104 11.75 29.50 -15.12
C PHE A 104 11.45 28.41 -16.17
N LYS A 105 12.35 27.43 -16.27
CA LYS A 105 12.11 26.19 -17.03
C LYS A 105 12.10 25.02 -16.05
N PRO A 106 10.96 24.33 -15.86
CA PRO A 106 10.94 23.15 -14.99
C PRO A 106 11.87 22.09 -15.57
N LYS A 107 12.60 21.39 -14.68
CA LYS A 107 13.43 20.25 -15.09
C LYS A 107 12.57 19.25 -15.88
N PRO A 108 13.04 18.76 -17.05
CA PRO A 108 12.31 17.75 -17.80
C PRO A 108 12.21 16.48 -16.94
N LEU A 109 11.10 15.73 -17.10
CA LEU A 109 11.02 14.42 -16.45
C LEU A 109 12.06 13.48 -17.06
N THR A 110 12.69 12.68 -16.22
CA THR A 110 13.49 11.55 -16.68
C THR A 110 12.59 10.54 -17.41
N ALA A 111 13.18 9.67 -18.22
CA ALA A 111 12.42 8.60 -18.87
C ALA A 111 11.68 7.72 -17.84
N GLU A 112 12.33 7.43 -16.71
CA GLU A 112 11.76 6.68 -15.59
C GLU A 112 10.57 7.41 -14.96
N GLU A 113 10.69 8.71 -14.69
CA GLU A 113 9.59 9.50 -14.12
C GLU A 113 8.40 9.62 -15.08
N LYS A 114 8.66 9.74 -16.39
CA LYS A 114 7.61 9.71 -17.43
C LYS A 114 6.92 8.35 -17.43
N ALA A 115 7.68 7.26 -17.43
CA ALA A 115 7.14 5.91 -17.40
C ALA A 115 6.31 5.65 -16.15
N ARG A 116 6.81 6.06 -14.97
CA ARG A 116 6.08 5.97 -13.69
C ARG A 116 4.77 6.75 -13.74
N ARG A 117 4.79 7.98 -14.28
CA ARG A 117 3.57 8.79 -14.43
C ARG A 117 2.56 8.14 -15.36
N ILE A 118 3.00 7.62 -16.50
CA ILE A 118 2.12 6.91 -17.45
C ILE A 118 1.52 5.67 -16.77
N LYS A 119 2.34 4.89 -16.05
CA LYS A 119 1.87 3.73 -15.28
C LYS A 119 0.79 4.13 -14.27
N LEU A 120 1.06 5.13 -13.43
CA LEU A 120 0.11 5.61 -12.42
C LEU A 120 -1.20 6.10 -13.04
N GLN A 121 -1.12 6.87 -14.15
CA GLN A 121 -2.30 7.31 -14.88
C GLN A 121 -3.09 6.14 -15.49
N GLY A 122 -2.40 5.11 -15.98
CA GLY A 122 -3.01 3.87 -16.44
C GLY A 122 -3.76 3.16 -15.31
N LEU A 123 -3.15 3.05 -14.14
CA LEU A 123 -3.79 2.46 -12.95
C LEU A 123 -4.98 3.28 -12.44
N ASP A 124 -4.91 4.62 -12.47
CA ASP A 124 -6.03 5.48 -12.10
C ASP A 124 -7.24 5.28 -13.04
N ARG A 125 -6.99 5.23 -14.36
CA ARG A 125 -8.04 4.93 -15.35
C ARG A 125 -8.66 3.55 -15.15
N GLU A 126 -7.84 2.56 -14.84
CA GLU A 126 -8.29 1.20 -14.59
C GLU A 126 -9.10 1.09 -13.29
N LYS A 127 -8.67 1.79 -12.23
CA LYS A 127 -9.44 1.93 -11.00
C LYS A 127 -10.82 2.54 -11.27
N GLU A 128 -10.88 3.65 -12.01
CA GLU A 128 -12.14 4.28 -12.41
C GLU A 128 -13.02 3.34 -13.25
N ARG A 129 -12.41 2.56 -14.15
CA ARG A 129 -13.11 1.54 -14.93
C ARG A 129 -13.73 0.50 -14.00
N LEU A 130 -12.99 -0.03 -13.03
CA LEU A 130 -13.52 -1.00 -12.08
C LEU A 130 -14.65 -0.44 -11.24
N THR A 131 -14.55 0.81 -10.76
CA THR A 131 -15.64 1.45 -10.03
C THR A 131 -16.94 1.45 -10.84
N LYS A 132 -16.86 1.75 -12.15
CA LYS A 132 -18.03 1.75 -13.04
C LYS A 132 -18.54 0.35 -13.38
N HIS A 133 -17.67 -0.65 -13.43
CA HIS A 133 -18.02 -2.04 -13.76
C HIS A 133 -18.34 -2.90 -12.52
N ARG A 134 -18.27 -2.33 -11.32
CA ARG A 134 -18.43 -3.05 -10.05
C ARG A 134 -19.73 -3.85 -10.00
N ASP A 135 -20.85 -3.22 -10.31
CA ASP A 135 -22.16 -3.88 -10.26
C ASP A 135 -22.28 -5.00 -11.28
N TRP A 136 -21.70 -4.81 -12.47
CA TRP A 136 -21.65 -5.86 -13.49
C TRP A 136 -20.83 -7.07 -13.01
N ILE A 137 -19.71 -6.85 -12.33
CA ILE A 137 -18.91 -7.93 -11.73
C ILE A 137 -19.76 -8.72 -10.73
N PHE A 138 -20.44 -8.03 -9.80
CA PHE A 138 -21.29 -8.68 -8.79
C PHE A 138 -22.49 -9.45 -9.36
N GLN A 139 -22.95 -9.08 -10.54
CA GLN A 139 -24.05 -9.76 -11.21
C GLN A 139 -23.60 -11.03 -11.95
N ASN A 140 -22.39 -11.04 -12.53
CA ASN A 140 -21.97 -12.06 -13.49
C ASN A 140 -20.98 -13.11 -12.92
N TYR A 141 -20.27 -12.81 -11.83
CA TYR A 141 -19.24 -13.71 -11.29
C TYR A 141 -19.63 -14.32 -9.94
N LYS A 142 -20.92 -14.52 -9.69
CA LYS A 142 -21.39 -15.05 -8.40
C LYS A 142 -20.68 -16.34 -8.04
N TRP A 143 -20.18 -16.41 -6.82
CA TRP A 143 -19.59 -17.63 -6.26
C TRP A 143 -19.92 -17.69 -4.77
N PRO A 144 -21.16 -18.06 -4.42
CA PRO A 144 -21.61 -18.13 -3.04
C PRO A 144 -20.76 -19.11 -2.23
N VAL A 145 -20.64 -18.91 -0.92
CA VAL A 145 -19.83 -19.78 -0.04
C VAL A 145 -20.20 -21.25 -0.15
N ALA A 146 -21.48 -21.55 -0.35
CA ALA A 146 -21.94 -22.93 -0.56
C ALA A 146 -21.35 -23.56 -1.83
N GLU A 147 -21.25 -22.80 -2.92
CA GLU A 147 -20.63 -23.24 -4.19
C GLU A 147 -19.11 -23.35 -4.01
N ILE A 148 -18.47 -22.38 -3.36
CA ILE A 148 -17.03 -22.44 -3.01
C ILE A 148 -16.70 -23.75 -2.28
N LYS A 149 -17.49 -24.12 -1.27
CA LYS A 149 -17.30 -25.37 -0.53
C LYS A 149 -17.53 -26.62 -1.39
N ALA A 150 -18.54 -26.58 -2.26
CA ALA A 150 -18.86 -27.70 -3.15
C ALA A 150 -17.78 -27.93 -4.22
N ASP A 151 -17.15 -26.85 -4.70
CA ASP A 151 -16.07 -26.87 -5.68
C ASP A 151 -14.71 -27.25 -5.08
N SER A 152 -14.61 -27.32 -3.75
CA SER A 152 -13.36 -27.66 -3.06
C SER A 152 -13.01 -29.13 -3.21
N ALA A 153 -11.71 -29.42 -3.35
CA ALA A 153 -11.21 -30.75 -3.07
C ALA A 153 -11.48 -31.14 -1.60
N VAL A 154 -11.49 -32.44 -1.31
CA VAL A 154 -11.69 -32.96 0.06
C VAL A 154 -10.55 -32.50 0.97
N ILE A 155 -10.90 -31.87 2.09
CA ILE A 155 -9.98 -31.39 3.12
C ILE A 155 -10.11 -32.33 4.32
N LYS A 156 -9.01 -32.99 4.69
CA LYS A 156 -8.95 -33.92 5.84
C LYS A 156 -8.35 -33.26 7.07
N ASP A 157 -7.27 -32.52 6.88
CA ASP A 157 -6.59 -31.76 7.93
C ASP A 157 -6.40 -30.32 7.44
N PRO A 158 -7.35 -29.41 7.73
CA PRO A 158 -7.35 -28.06 7.19
C PRO A 158 -6.07 -27.28 7.49
N TRP A 159 -5.50 -27.46 8.68
CA TRP A 159 -4.29 -26.74 9.09
C TRP A 159 -3.05 -27.30 8.41
N LEU A 160 -2.88 -28.63 8.40
CA LEU A 160 -1.75 -29.26 7.73
C LEU A 160 -1.77 -29.00 6.22
N GLU A 161 -2.94 -29.11 5.60
CA GLU A 161 -3.11 -28.84 4.17
C GLU A 161 -2.87 -27.37 3.81
N TYR A 162 -3.24 -26.44 4.70
CA TYR A 162 -2.90 -25.04 4.55
C TYR A 162 -1.39 -24.80 4.64
N LEU A 163 -0.69 -25.42 5.59
CA LEU A 163 0.77 -25.33 5.70
C LEU A 163 1.52 -25.89 4.49
N HIS A 164 0.96 -26.90 3.81
CA HIS A 164 1.51 -27.46 2.57
C HIS A 164 1.50 -26.49 1.38
N LEU A 165 0.85 -25.33 1.50
CA LEU A 165 0.94 -24.29 0.48
C LEU A 165 2.32 -23.60 0.46
N TRP A 166 3.08 -23.68 1.56
CA TRP A 166 4.44 -23.16 1.65
C TRP A 166 5.48 -24.24 1.37
N GLU A 167 6.70 -23.80 1.05
CA GLU A 167 7.84 -24.72 1.04
C GLU A 167 8.11 -25.20 2.47
N PRO A 168 8.48 -26.48 2.71
CA PRO A 168 8.69 -27.02 4.05
C PRO A 168 9.71 -26.24 4.90
N SER A 169 10.66 -25.57 4.25
CA SER A 169 11.70 -24.74 4.88
C SER A 169 11.32 -23.27 5.08
N ASP A 170 10.21 -22.80 4.52
CA ASP A 170 9.77 -21.41 4.68
C ASP A 170 9.48 -21.12 6.15
N VAL A 171 10.11 -20.07 6.69
CA VAL A 171 9.84 -19.60 8.06
C VAL A 171 8.59 -18.74 8.04
N ILE A 172 7.52 -19.22 8.65
CA ILE A 172 6.20 -18.59 8.68
C ILE A 172 5.95 -18.04 10.07
N TRP A 173 5.44 -16.81 10.11
CA TRP A 173 4.93 -16.22 11.34
C TRP A 173 3.50 -16.71 11.64
N SER A 174 3.26 -17.19 12.85
CA SER A 174 1.92 -17.47 13.39
C SER A 174 1.81 -16.98 14.84
N GLY A 175 0.77 -16.19 15.15
CA GLY A 175 0.69 -15.49 16.44
C GLY A 175 -0.56 -14.65 16.64
N GLU A 176 -0.56 -13.85 17.71
CA GLU A 176 -1.54 -12.79 17.94
C GLU A 176 -1.04 -11.46 17.40
N ARG A 177 -1.91 -10.44 17.40
CA ARG A 177 -1.63 -9.11 16.82
C ARG A 177 -0.29 -8.50 17.25
N PHE A 178 0.11 -8.71 18.51
CA PHE A 178 1.31 -8.09 19.12
C PHE A 178 2.49 -9.05 19.31
N HIS A 179 2.41 -10.26 18.78
CA HIS A 179 3.47 -11.27 18.86
C HIS A 179 4.59 -11.03 17.83
N SER A 180 5.17 -9.83 17.83
CA SER A 180 6.25 -9.38 16.93
C SER A 180 7.14 -8.31 17.59
N SER A 181 8.36 -8.12 17.07
CA SER A 181 9.30 -7.02 17.39
C SER A 181 9.98 -7.11 18.76
N LYS A 182 9.99 -8.27 19.42
CA LYS A 182 10.75 -8.52 20.66
C LYS A 182 11.47 -9.85 20.56
N PRO A 183 12.69 -10.02 21.13
CA PRO A 183 13.44 -11.27 21.02
C PRO A 183 12.68 -12.54 21.46
N LYS A 184 11.81 -12.43 22.47
CA LYS A 184 10.96 -13.56 22.90
C LYS A 184 9.98 -14.05 21.82
N HIS A 185 9.62 -13.19 20.86
CA HIS A 185 8.69 -13.52 19.79
C HIS A 185 9.29 -14.39 18.68
N ARG A 186 10.58 -14.78 18.76
CA ARG A 186 11.17 -15.78 17.84
C ARG A 186 10.36 -17.07 17.79
N GLU A 187 9.69 -17.44 18.89
CA GLU A 187 8.87 -18.65 18.93
C GLU A 187 7.69 -18.64 17.94
N HIS A 188 7.24 -17.46 17.50
CA HIS A 188 6.18 -17.32 16.49
C HIS A 188 6.69 -17.49 15.05
N PHE A 189 8.00 -17.61 14.85
CA PHE A 189 8.62 -17.81 13.54
C PHE A 189 9.18 -19.23 13.49
N LYS A 190 8.48 -20.11 12.80
CA LYS A 190 8.89 -21.51 12.63
C LYS A 190 8.76 -21.91 11.18
N THR A 191 9.49 -22.93 10.76
CA THR A 191 9.32 -23.45 9.40
C THR A 191 7.92 -24.04 9.22
N ALA A 192 7.42 -24.09 7.99
CA ALA A 192 6.15 -24.77 7.67
C ALA A 192 6.13 -26.20 8.21
N ARG A 193 7.27 -26.92 8.09
CA ARG A 193 7.44 -28.26 8.66
C ARG A 193 7.31 -28.28 10.19
N GLN A 194 7.95 -27.36 10.89
CA GLN A 194 7.86 -27.28 12.35
C GLN A 194 6.43 -26.99 12.81
N TRP A 195 5.70 -26.11 12.09
CA TRP A 195 4.28 -25.87 12.37
C TRP A 195 3.42 -27.11 12.13
N ALA A 196 3.74 -27.90 11.10
CA ALA A 196 3.04 -29.16 10.81
C ALA A 196 3.28 -30.22 11.89
N GLU A 197 4.51 -30.33 12.41
CA GLU A 197 4.89 -31.27 13.47
C GLU A 197 4.20 -30.96 14.81
N ILE A 198 3.91 -29.68 15.08
CA ILE A 198 3.13 -29.25 16.26
C ILE A 198 1.67 -29.73 16.18
N GLY A 199 1.12 -29.91 14.97
CA GLY A 199 -0.27 -30.23 14.76
C GLY A 199 -1.13 -28.97 14.82
N ALA A 200 -2.22 -28.99 15.60
CA ALA A 200 -3.27 -27.97 15.61
C ALA A 200 -2.76 -26.51 15.69
N PRO A 201 -3.46 -25.54 15.06
CA PRO A 201 -3.05 -24.14 15.07
C PRO A 201 -3.10 -23.58 16.50
N GLN A 202 -1.96 -23.08 16.97
CA GLN A 202 -1.86 -22.49 18.31
C GLN A 202 -2.35 -21.04 18.36
N TYR A 203 -2.46 -20.38 17.20
CA TYR A 203 -2.70 -18.94 17.10
C TYR A 203 -3.70 -18.59 16.00
N PRO A 204 -4.44 -17.47 16.14
CA PRO A 204 -5.51 -17.09 15.23
C PRO A 204 -5.06 -16.43 13.93
N LEU A 205 -3.77 -16.09 13.81
CA LEU A 205 -3.25 -15.35 12.67
C LEU A 205 -1.97 -15.99 12.14
N VAL A 206 -1.81 -15.92 10.83
CA VAL A 206 -0.67 -16.44 10.07
C VAL A 206 -0.26 -15.45 9.00
N SER A 207 1.03 -15.35 8.71
CA SER A 207 1.51 -14.51 7.63
C SER A 207 1.52 -15.24 6.29
N SER A 208 1.22 -14.52 5.22
CA SER A 208 1.29 -15.00 3.83
C SER A 208 2.68 -14.99 3.21
N SER A 209 3.67 -14.53 3.96
CA SER A 209 5.06 -14.38 3.52
C SER A 209 5.98 -15.27 4.36
N ALA A 210 7.10 -15.67 3.76
CA ALA A 210 8.21 -16.32 4.42
C ALA A 210 9.25 -15.29 4.87
N PHE A 211 9.80 -15.50 6.06
CA PHE A 211 10.73 -14.59 6.73
C PHE A 211 12.16 -15.15 6.77
N GLU A 212 13.11 -14.28 7.07
CA GLU A 212 14.47 -14.68 7.42
C GLU A 212 14.47 -15.69 8.58
N PRO A 213 15.39 -16.67 8.60
CA PRO A 213 15.63 -17.50 9.78
C PRO A 213 15.94 -16.67 11.03
N ASP A 214 15.60 -17.22 12.20
CA ASP A 214 15.76 -16.57 13.51
C ASP A 214 15.06 -15.21 13.66
N CYS A 215 14.14 -14.85 12.76
CA CYS A 215 13.44 -13.58 12.84
C CYS A 215 12.54 -13.49 14.08
N TYR A 216 12.34 -12.28 14.59
CA TYR A 216 11.36 -11.96 15.63
C TYR A 216 10.47 -10.77 15.28
N GLU A 217 10.59 -10.26 14.06
CA GLU A 217 9.90 -9.06 13.59
C GLU A 217 9.14 -9.32 12.30
N ARG A 218 7.82 -9.17 12.36
CA ARG A 218 6.93 -9.25 11.21
C ARG A 218 6.96 -7.90 10.47
N SER A 219 8.05 -7.63 9.78
CA SER A 219 8.22 -6.42 8.95
C SER A 219 8.62 -6.76 7.52
N LYS A 220 8.42 -5.80 6.61
CA LYS A 220 8.70 -5.97 5.18
C LYS A 220 10.17 -6.32 4.92
N ASP A 221 11.07 -5.72 5.68
CA ASP A 221 12.52 -5.89 5.52
C ASP A 221 13.01 -7.28 5.94
N LYS A 222 12.15 -8.06 6.60
CA LYS A 222 12.42 -9.43 7.05
C LYS A 222 11.82 -10.50 6.16
N ILE A 223 11.12 -10.11 5.10
CA ILE A 223 10.50 -11.05 4.16
C ILE A 223 11.52 -11.47 3.11
N ILE A 224 11.74 -12.79 2.99
CA ILE A 224 12.58 -13.38 1.95
C ILE A 224 11.77 -13.80 0.72
N ALA A 225 10.51 -14.17 0.92
CA ALA A 225 9.60 -14.51 -0.16
C ALA A 225 8.17 -14.16 0.24
N ARG A 226 7.46 -13.44 -0.63
CA ARG A 226 6.02 -13.30 -0.54
C ARG A 226 5.42 -14.49 -1.27
N ARG A 227 4.69 -15.38 -0.60
CA ARG A 227 4.06 -16.53 -1.27
C ARG A 227 2.70 -16.17 -1.81
N PHE A 228 1.92 -15.46 -1.00
CA PHE A 228 0.53 -15.14 -1.32
C PHE A 228 0.20 -13.65 -1.23
N LEU A 229 -0.81 -13.25 -1.99
CA LEU A 229 -1.59 -12.03 -1.80
C LEU A 229 -2.98 -12.43 -1.28
N PRO A 230 -3.27 -12.23 0.02
CA PRO A 230 -4.62 -12.37 0.53
C PRO A 230 -5.52 -11.25 -0.01
N VAL A 231 -6.69 -11.64 -0.49
CA VAL A 231 -7.77 -10.74 -0.88
C VAL A 231 -8.94 -11.02 0.07
N GLU A 232 -9.32 -10.02 0.85
CA GLU A 232 -10.50 -10.07 1.72
C GLU A 232 -11.36 -8.83 1.55
N CYS A 233 -12.66 -8.99 1.80
CA CYS A 233 -13.59 -7.87 1.91
C CYS A 233 -14.46 -8.07 3.16
N ASP A 234 -14.58 -7.06 4.00
CA ASP A 234 -15.31 -7.10 5.26
C ASP A 234 -16.50 -6.12 5.31
N GLU A 235 -16.60 -5.22 4.33
CA GLU A 235 -17.57 -4.11 4.29
C GLU A 235 -18.37 -4.02 2.97
N LEU A 236 -18.56 -5.14 2.25
CA LEU A 236 -19.41 -5.17 1.04
C LEU A 236 -20.90 -5.16 1.37
N ASP A 237 -21.31 -5.82 2.44
CA ASP A 237 -22.69 -5.87 2.94
C ASP A 237 -22.73 -5.93 4.47
N ALA A 238 -23.80 -5.40 5.07
CA ALA A 238 -23.99 -5.44 6.52
C ALA A 238 -24.30 -6.86 7.04
N ASP A 239 -24.95 -7.69 6.22
CA ASP A 239 -25.21 -9.09 6.49
C ASP A 239 -23.92 -9.91 6.26
N PRO A 240 -23.36 -10.57 7.30
CA PRO A 240 -22.15 -11.37 7.16
C PRO A 240 -22.22 -12.47 6.10
N ALA A 241 -23.38 -13.09 5.88
CA ALA A 241 -23.51 -14.15 4.88
C ALA A 241 -23.41 -13.58 3.47
N LYS A 242 -24.15 -12.50 3.19
CA LYS A 242 -24.11 -11.81 1.90
C LYS A 242 -22.73 -11.20 1.63
N ASN A 243 -22.09 -10.64 2.65
CA ASN A 243 -20.74 -10.10 2.51
C ASN A 243 -19.74 -11.18 2.03
N LYS A 244 -19.85 -12.41 2.55
CA LYS A 244 -19.00 -13.52 2.11
C LYS A 244 -19.31 -13.96 0.69
N ASP A 245 -20.57 -14.07 0.29
CA ASP A 245 -20.95 -14.42 -1.08
C ASP A 245 -20.48 -13.35 -2.09
N MET A 246 -20.58 -12.08 -1.72
CA MET A 246 -20.04 -10.98 -2.52
C MET A 246 -18.50 -11.02 -2.58
N SER A 247 -17.83 -11.36 -1.48
CA SER A 247 -16.38 -11.57 -1.49
C SER A 247 -15.99 -12.69 -2.45
N GLY A 248 -16.73 -13.81 -2.43
CA GLY A 248 -16.54 -14.93 -3.36
C GLY A 248 -16.68 -14.52 -4.81
N THR A 249 -17.59 -13.58 -5.08
CA THR A 249 -17.77 -13.01 -6.43
C THR A 249 -16.52 -12.28 -6.93
N ILE A 250 -15.84 -11.52 -6.07
CA ILE A 250 -14.57 -10.88 -6.41
C ILE A 250 -13.49 -11.94 -6.65
N LEU A 251 -13.42 -12.98 -5.81
CA LEU A 251 -12.43 -14.06 -5.98
C LEU A 251 -12.59 -14.75 -7.34
N ARG A 252 -13.82 -15.13 -7.71
CA ARG A 252 -14.13 -15.77 -8.99
C ARG A 252 -13.77 -14.87 -10.17
N TRP A 253 -14.13 -13.57 -10.10
CA TRP A 253 -13.74 -12.60 -11.13
C TRP A 253 -12.21 -12.50 -11.30
N LEU A 254 -11.44 -12.51 -10.21
CA LEU A 254 -9.98 -12.50 -10.29
C LEU A 254 -9.41 -13.76 -10.96
N ILE A 255 -10.00 -14.93 -10.69
CA ILE A 255 -9.62 -16.18 -11.35
C ILE A 255 -9.96 -16.12 -12.85
N GLU A 256 -11.19 -15.75 -13.18
CA GLU A 256 -11.68 -15.86 -14.55
C GLU A 256 -11.17 -14.74 -15.46
N GLU A 257 -11.15 -13.49 -14.99
CA GLU A 257 -10.79 -12.34 -15.83
C GLU A 257 -9.32 -11.93 -15.69
N LYS A 258 -8.77 -12.01 -14.48
CA LYS A 258 -7.36 -11.67 -14.23
C LYS A 258 -6.43 -12.88 -14.33
N LYS A 259 -6.97 -14.09 -14.45
CA LYS A 259 -6.21 -15.35 -14.53
C LYS A 259 -5.28 -15.55 -13.33
N TRP A 260 -5.65 -14.98 -12.19
CA TRP A 260 -4.90 -15.16 -10.95
C TRP A 260 -5.09 -16.58 -10.43
N ARG A 261 -4.01 -17.16 -9.93
CA ARG A 261 -4.02 -18.53 -9.40
C ARG A 261 -4.42 -18.51 -7.94
N LEU A 262 -5.63 -18.96 -7.64
CA LEU A 262 -6.11 -19.12 -6.26
C LEU A 262 -5.51 -20.38 -5.64
N ALA A 263 -4.86 -20.26 -4.49
CA ALA A 263 -4.27 -21.35 -3.73
C ALA A 263 -5.28 -21.97 -2.76
N CYS A 264 -5.98 -21.13 -1.99
CA CYS A 264 -7.02 -21.56 -1.07
C CYS A 264 -8.00 -20.42 -0.72
N VAL A 265 -9.10 -20.76 -0.05
CA VAL A 265 -9.99 -19.81 0.60
C VAL A 265 -10.20 -20.18 2.07
N VAL A 266 -10.01 -19.22 2.97
CA VAL A 266 -10.23 -19.38 4.41
C VAL A 266 -11.45 -18.55 4.84
N ASP A 267 -12.44 -19.17 5.47
CA ASP A 267 -13.47 -18.46 6.20
C ASP A 267 -12.88 -17.94 7.52
N SER A 268 -12.96 -16.64 7.73
CA SER A 268 -12.45 -16.00 8.95
C SER A 268 -13.18 -16.40 10.24
N GLY A 269 -14.27 -17.18 10.18
CA GLY A 269 -15.18 -17.41 11.31
C GLY A 269 -15.98 -16.15 11.67
N GLY A 270 -15.98 -15.14 10.80
CA GLY A 270 -16.56 -13.82 11.01
C GLY A 270 -17.40 -13.37 9.83
N LYS A 271 -17.10 -12.16 9.31
CA LYS A 271 -17.80 -11.55 8.18
C LYS A 271 -17.10 -11.74 6.84
N SER A 272 -15.81 -12.04 6.83
CA SER A 272 -15.02 -12.15 5.60
C SER A 272 -14.60 -13.58 5.29
N ILE A 273 -14.36 -13.85 4.00
CA ILE A 273 -13.55 -14.96 3.52
C ILE A 273 -12.26 -14.39 2.90
N HIS A 274 -11.16 -15.13 2.99
CA HIS A 274 -9.82 -14.71 2.59
C HIS A 274 -9.39 -15.59 1.43
N GLY A 275 -9.32 -15.04 0.22
CA GLY A 275 -8.77 -15.74 -0.94
C GLY A 275 -7.26 -15.54 -1.02
N HIS A 276 -6.49 -16.63 -0.98
CA HIS A 276 -5.03 -16.58 -1.05
C HIS A 276 -4.60 -16.84 -2.49
N PHE A 277 -4.10 -15.80 -3.18
CA PHE A 277 -3.60 -15.95 -4.55
C PHE A 277 -2.07 -16.05 -4.57
N TYR A 278 -1.51 -16.92 -5.42
CA TYR A 278 -0.07 -17.00 -5.62
C TYR A 278 0.47 -15.69 -6.20
N ILE A 279 1.50 -15.11 -5.55
CA ILE A 279 2.00 -13.76 -5.91
C ILE A 279 2.56 -13.69 -7.33
N ASP A 280 3.06 -14.81 -7.85
CA ASP A 280 3.69 -14.92 -9.18
C ASP A 280 2.71 -14.65 -10.33
N SER A 281 1.41 -14.77 -10.05
CA SER A 281 0.33 -14.52 -11.01
C SER A 281 -0.21 -13.09 -11.00
N ILE A 282 0.40 -12.19 -10.22
CA ILE A 282 -0.23 -10.92 -9.81
C ILE A 282 0.67 -9.71 -10.13
N ASP A 283 0.11 -8.70 -10.80
CA ASP A 283 0.65 -7.34 -10.78
C ASP A 283 0.28 -6.67 -9.44
N THR A 284 1.22 -6.60 -8.51
CA THR A 284 0.99 -6.08 -7.16
C THR A 284 0.68 -4.59 -7.14
N ASP A 285 1.28 -3.80 -8.05
CA ASP A 285 1.00 -2.36 -8.14
C ASP A 285 -0.44 -2.13 -8.61
N TRP A 286 -0.89 -2.95 -9.56
CA TRP A 286 -2.29 -2.96 -9.98
C TRP A 286 -3.20 -3.37 -8.83
N ALA A 287 -2.87 -4.46 -8.12
CA ALA A 287 -3.69 -4.98 -7.03
C ALA A 287 -3.90 -3.95 -5.92
N GLU A 288 -2.81 -3.37 -5.40
CA GLU A 288 -2.83 -2.38 -4.32
C GLU A 288 -3.62 -1.12 -4.71
N LYS A 289 -3.58 -0.72 -5.98
CA LYS A 289 -4.24 0.50 -6.46
C LYS A 289 -5.70 0.28 -6.85
N CYS A 290 -6.01 -0.86 -7.45
CA CYS A 290 -7.27 -1.10 -8.16
C CYS A 290 -8.28 -1.93 -7.35
N LEU A 291 -7.84 -2.93 -6.58
CA LEU A 291 -8.76 -3.78 -5.80
C LEU A 291 -9.61 -3.01 -4.77
N PRO A 292 -9.11 -1.96 -4.10
CA PRO A 292 -9.95 -1.16 -3.20
C PRO A 292 -11.18 -0.54 -3.88
N ALA A 293 -11.16 -0.33 -5.20
CA ALA A 293 -12.34 0.14 -5.94
C ALA A 293 -13.49 -0.88 -5.99
N LEU A 294 -13.20 -2.16 -5.71
CA LEU A 294 -14.20 -3.22 -5.62
C LEU A 294 -14.68 -3.44 -4.17
N GLY A 295 -14.00 -2.85 -3.17
CA GLY A 295 -14.27 -3.02 -1.74
C GLY A 295 -13.34 -3.99 -1.03
N VAL A 296 -12.20 -4.34 -1.64
CA VAL A 296 -11.14 -5.13 -0.99
C VAL A 296 -10.40 -4.29 0.04
N ASP A 297 -10.15 -4.84 1.24
CA ASP A 297 -9.34 -4.19 2.27
C ASP A 297 -7.87 -4.05 1.78
N PRO A 298 -7.30 -2.83 1.73
CA PRO A 298 -5.90 -2.65 1.37
C PRO A 298 -4.91 -3.17 2.42
N GLY A 299 -5.34 -3.46 3.65
CA GLY A 299 -4.49 -3.94 4.74
C GLY A 299 -3.76 -5.24 4.38
N PRO A 300 -4.47 -6.35 4.08
CA PRO A 300 -3.88 -7.64 3.70
C PRO A 300 -3.09 -7.62 2.40
N LEU A 301 -3.26 -6.60 1.56
CA LEU A 301 -2.43 -6.39 0.37
C LEU A 301 -0.98 -6.03 0.72
N ARG A 302 -0.68 -5.70 1.99
CA ARG A 302 0.69 -5.46 2.45
C ARG A 302 1.39 -6.78 2.76
N ALA A 303 2.62 -6.92 2.30
CA ALA A 303 3.38 -8.18 2.37
C ALA A 303 3.53 -8.78 3.78
N ALA A 304 3.62 -7.95 4.82
CA ALA A 304 3.80 -8.42 6.20
C ALA A 304 2.50 -8.58 6.98
N GLN A 305 1.35 -8.13 6.45
CA GLN A 305 0.09 -8.17 7.19
C GLN A 305 -0.34 -9.63 7.41
N PRO A 306 -0.74 -10.01 8.64
CA PRO A 306 -1.18 -11.36 8.90
C PRO A 306 -2.68 -11.48 8.66
N VAL A 307 -3.11 -12.68 8.32
CA VAL A 307 -4.50 -13.03 8.01
C VAL A 307 -4.95 -14.21 8.86
N ARG A 308 -6.21 -14.63 8.74
CA ARG A 308 -6.76 -15.72 9.57
C ARG A 308 -6.14 -17.07 9.21
N ALA A 309 -5.91 -17.89 10.23
CA ALA A 309 -5.39 -19.24 10.10
C ALA A 309 -6.53 -20.25 10.24
N PRO A 310 -6.66 -21.25 9.34
CA PRO A 310 -7.72 -22.25 9.47
C PRO A 310 -7.54 -23.09 10.74
N SER A 311 -8.62 -23.72 11.18
CA SER A 311 -8.78 -24.55 12.38
C SER A 311 -8.63 -23.86 13.73
N PHE A 312 -8.65 -22.52 13.77
CA PHE A 312 -8.66 -21.78 15.04
C PHE A 312 -10.08 -21.39 15.47
N ILE A 313 -10.47 -21.74 16.70
CA ILE A 313 -11.76 -21.32 17.28
C ILE A 313 -11.63 -19.92 17.87
N ARG A 314 -12.44 -18.99 17.38
CA ARG A 314 -12.47 -17.60 17.84
C ARG A 314 -13.25 -17.46 19.15
N ASP A 315 -13.06 -16.32 19.82
CA ASP A 315 -13.80 -15.94 21.03
C ASP A 315 -15.33 -15.90 20.84
N ASN A 316 -15.80 -15.76 19.59
CA ASN A 316 -17.23 -15.82 19.25
C ASN A 316 -17.76 -17.25 19.07
N GLY A 317 -16.95 -18.27 19.38
CA GLY A 317 -17.27 -19.69 19.26
C GLY A 317 -17.25 -20.23 17.83
N ARG A 318 -16.93 -19.41 16.83
CA ARG A 318 -16.86 -19.84 15.42
C ARG A 318 -15.44 -20.26 15.06
N GLU A 319 -15.34 -21.35 14.34
CA GLU A 319 -14.08 -21.82 13.76
C GLU A 319 -13.71 -21.00 12.51
N GLN A 320 -12.41 -20.75 12.35
CA GLN A 320 -11.81 -20.31 11.10
C GLN A 320 -11.62 -21.54 10.21
N GLU A 321 -12.22 -21.59 9.02
CA GLU A 321 -12.32 -22.84 8.25
C GLU A 321 -11.58 -22.72 6.91
N LEU A 322 -10.81 -23.73 6.52
CA LEU A 322 -10.34 -23.86 5.14
C LEU A 322 -11.54 -24.35 4.31
N ILE A 323 -12.12 -23.49 3.48
CA ILE A 323 -13.37 -23.78 2.76
C ILE A 323 -13.18 -24.11 1.29
N TRP A 324 -12.00 -23.82 0.74
CA TRP A 324 -11.64 -24.22 -0.62
C TRP A 324 -10.13 -24.42 -0.76
N LYS A 325 -9.78 -25.44 -1.53
CA LYS A 325 -8.45 -25.64 -2.10
C LYS A 325 -8.56 -26.30 -3.47
N GLN A 326 -7.52 -26.12 -4.28
CA GLN A 326 -7.40 -26.77 -5.59
C GLN A 326 -7.09 -28.27 -5.49
#